data_AF-A0A5C3KVT2-F1
#
_entry.id   AF-A0A5C3KVT2-F1
#
_cell.length_a   1.000
_cell.length_b   1.000
_cell.length_c   1.000
_cell.angle_alpha   90.00
_cell.angle_beta   90.00
_cell.angle_gamma   90.00
#
_symmetry.space_group_name_H-M   'P 1'
#
loop_
_entity.id
_entity.type
_entity.pdbx_description
1 polymer ?
#
loop_
_entity_poly.entity_id
_entity_poly.type
_entity_poly.pdbx_seq_one_letter_code
_entity_poly.pdbx_strand_id
1 'polypeptide(L)'
;MPCQRLDHNPNTEVPPDFNSKAMQTILQERLKEGNTLEGLIQRLVDDWETCRQERVQQWNKQQAEAAAEQARQEQQQEQEHRRLEEEQQRRLDVQNQCRPKVDKGA
;
A
#
# COMPACT_ATOMS: atom_id res chain seq x y z
N MET A 1 15.82 3.21 -11.58
CA MET A 1 15.19 1.89 -11.75
C MET A 1 13.81 1.96 -11.10
N PRO A 2 12.70 1.63 -11.78
CA PRO A 2 11.39 1.58 -11.12
C PRO A 2 11.44 0.52 -10.01
N CYS A 3 11.04 0.88 -8.79
CA CYS A 3 10.90 -0.09 -7.70
C CYS A 3 9.80 -1.09 -8.10
N GLN A 4 10.16 -2.36 -8.30
CA GLN A 4 9.25 -3.41 -8.74
C GLN A 4 8.08 -3.56 -7.75
N ARG A 5 6.82 -3.45 -8.19
CA ARG A 5 5.67 -3.56 -7.29
C ARG A 5 5.67 -4.92 -6.57
N LEU A 6 5.33 -4.93 -5.28
CA LEU A 6 5.24 -6.17 -4.51
C LEU A 6 3.78 -6.62 -4.48
N ASP A 7 3.54 -7.88 -4.84
CA ASP A 7 2.19 -8.47 -4.89
C ASP A 7 1.82 -9.21 -3.59
N HIS A 8 2.81 -9.54 -2.76
CA HIS A 8 2.63 -10.25 -1.50
C HIS A 8 3.28 -9.48 -0.34
N ASN A 9 2.67 -9.59 0.85
CA ASN A 9 3.16 -8.95 2.07
C ASN A 9 4.41 -9.67 2.59
N PRO A 10 5.61 -9.05 2.55
CA PRO A 10 6.83 -9.69 3.01
C PRO A 10 6.87 -9.92 4.53
N ASN A 11 5.99 -9.26 5.31
CA ASN A 11 5.90 -9.50 6.75
C ASN A 11 5.46 -10.93 7.10
N THR A 12 4.74 -11.61 6.20
CA THR A 12 4.29 -12.99 6.42
C THR A 12 5.28 -14.05 5.93
N GLU A 13 6.38 -13.62 5.32
CA GLU A 13 7.43 -14.55 4.87
C GLU A 13 8.16 -15.13 6.08
N VAL A 14 8.42 -16.43 6.01
CA VAL A 14 9.18 -17.19 7.02
C VAL A 14 10.55 -17.51 6.42
N PRO A 15 11.64 -17.41 7.21
CA PRO A 15 12.97 -17.77 6.72
C PRO A 15 12.99 -19.23 6.25
N PRO A 16 13.70 -19.54 5.15
CA PRO A 16 14.01 -20.92 4.81
C PRO A 16 14.72 -21.63 5.96
N ASP A 17 14.49 -22.94 6.10
CA ASP A 17 15.21 -23.73 7.10
C ASP A 17 16.65 -24.01 6.62
N PHE A 18 17.53 -23.04 6.87
CA PHE A 18 18.95 -23.12 6.57
C PHE A 18 19.68 -24.17 7.43
N ASN A 19 19.05 -24.64 8.51
CA ASN A 19 19.62 -25.63 9.41
C ASN A 19 19.13 -27.06 9.12
N SER A 20 18.25 -27.23 8.13
CA SER A 20 17.81 -28.56 7.69
C SER A 20 19.00 -29.40 7.24
N LYS A 21 18.97 -30.71 7.49
CA LYS A 21 20.06 -31.64 7.08
C LYS A 21 20.36 -31.54 5.58
N ALA A 22 19.33 -31.43 4.75
CA ALA A 22 19.48 -31.30 3.31
C ALA A 22 20.23 -30.01 2.93
N MET A 23 19.91 -28.89 3.59
CA MET A 23 20.60 -27.62 3.35
C MET A 23 22.04 -27.66 3.88
N GLN A 24 22.26 -28.23 5.07
CA GLN A 24 23.61 -28.40 5.62
C GLN A 24 24.52 -29.18 4.67
N THR A 25 24.04 -30.25 4.04
CA THR A 25 24.82 -31.00 3.03
C THR A 25 25.25 -30.11 1.87
N ILE A 26 24.32 -29.32 1.31
CA ILE A 26 24.63 -28.40 0.20
C ILE A 26 25.62 -27.31 0.64
N LEU A 27 25.46 -26.78 1.86
CA LEU A 27 26.30 -25.73 2.40
C LEU A 27 27.72 -26.23 2.72
N GLN A 28 27.85 -27.48 3.17
CA GLN A 28 29.16 -28.11 3.41
C GLN A 28 29.98 -28.25 2.12
N GLU A 29 29.36 -28.55 0.99
CA GLU A 29 30.05 -28.59 -0.31
C GLU A 29 30.55 -27.22 -0.76
N ARG A 30 29.93 -26.13 -0.28
CA ARG A 30 30.27 -24.75 -0.64
C ARG A 30 31.14 -24.04 0.40
N LEU A 31 31.54 -24.74 1.46
CA LEU A 31 32.35 -24.18 2.53
C LEU A 31 33.74 -23.83 2.00
N LYS A 32 34.13 -22.56 2.13
CA LYS A 32 35.51 -22.13 1.85
C LYS A 32 36.38 -22.39 3.07
N GLU A 33 37.66 -22.69 2.86
CA GLU A 33 38.65 -22.85 3.93
C GLU A 33 38.59 -21.67 4.92
N GLY A 34 38.60 -21.99 6.22
CA GLY A 34 38.55 -21.00 7.30
C GLY A 34 37.16 -20.50 7.69
N ASN A 35 36.09 -20.90 7.02
CA ASN A 35 34.71 -20.62 7.48
C ASN A 35 34.13 -21.81 8.24
N THR A 36 33.15 -21.55 9.12
CA THR A 36 32.35 -22.59 9.77
C THR A 36 30.97 -22.70 9.12
N LEU A 37 30.36 -23.88 9.19
CA LEU A 37 29.00 -24.10 8.69
C LEU A 37 27.99 -23.21 9.42
N GLU A 38 28.11 -23.10 10.74
CA GLU A 38 27.29 -22.20 11.55
C GLU A 38 27.43 -20.74 11.13
N GLY A 39 28.66 -20.29 10.86
CA GLY A 39 28.91 -18.93 10.38
C GLY A 39 28.32 -18.66 9.00
N LEU A 40 28.30 -19.67 8.12
CA LEU A 40 27.65 -19.57 6.81
C LEU A 40 26.12 -19.53 6.94
N ILE A 41 25.55 -20.39 7.79
CA ILE A 41 24.11 -20.40 8.08
C ILE A 41 23.67 -19.05 8.65
N GLN A 42 24.43 -18.50 9.60
CA GLN A 42 24.13 -17.20 10.20
C GLN A 42 24.12 -16.10 9.14
N ARG A 43 25.13 -16.05 8.25
CA ARG A 43 25.15 -15.07 7.16
C ARG A 43 23.94 -15.20 6.24
N LEU A 44 23.50 -16.42 5.91
CA LEU A 44 22.32 -16.63 5.07
C LEU A 44 21.02 -16.16 5.75
N VAL A 45 20.91 -16.36 7.07
CA VAL A 45 19.79 -15.84 7.87
C VAL A 45 19.81 -14.30 7.87
N ASP A 46 20.97 -13.70 8.12
CA ASP A 46 21.15 -12.25 8.18
C ASP A 46 20.87 -11.59 6.81
N ASP A 47 21.37 -12.19 5.73
CA ASP A 47 21.12 -11.74 4.35
C ASP A 47 19.63 -11.84 4.00
N TRP A 48 18.99 -12.96 4.35
CA TRP A 48 17.55 -13.13 4.12
C TRP A 48 16.72 -12.10 4.88
N GLU A 49 17.03 -11.86 6.15
CA GLU A 49 16.32 -10.89 6.98
C GLU A 49 16.54 -9.47 6.47
N THR A 50 17.76 -9.12 6.06
CA THR A 50 18.05 -7.81 5.44
C THR A 50 17.22 -7.60 4.18
N CYS A 51 17.22 -8.55 3.25
CA CYS A 51 16.42 -8.48 2.03
C CYS A 51 14.91 -8.43 2.33
N ARG A 52 14.44 -9.16 3.34
CA ARG A 52 13.04 -9.11 3.78
C ARG A 52 12.69 -7.72 4.32
N GLN A 53 13.54 -7.12 5.13
CA GLN A 53 13.32 -5.77 5.67
C GLN A 53 13.24 -4.71 4.57
N GLU A 54 14.09 -4.78 3.57
CA GLU A 54 14.02 -3.90 2.39
C GLU A 54 12.67 -4.04 1.67
N ARG A 55 12.21 -5.28 1.45
CA ARG A 55 10.87 -5.54 0.88
C ARG A 55 9.76 -5.00 1.79
N VAL A 56 9.86 -5.14 3.11
CA VAL A 56 8.87 -4.59 4.06
C VAL A 56 8.80 -3.07 3.96
N GLN A 57 9.93 -2.38 3.91
CA GLN A 57 9.96 -0.92 3.73
C GLN A 57 9.30 -0.52 2.41
N GLN A 58 9.61 -1.24 1.33
CA GLN A 58 9.00 -1.02 0.03
C GLN A 58 7.49 -1.26 0.04
N TRP A 59 7.03 -2.33 0.69
CA TRP A 59 5.61 -2.64 0.86
C TRP A 59 4.89 -1.52 1.62
N ASN A 60 5.46 -1.07 2.73
CA ASN A 60 4.90 0.02 3.52
C ASN A 60 4.80 1.32 2.71
N LYS A 61 5.80 1.61 1.87
CA LYS A 61 5.76 2.75 0.96
C LYS A 61 4.62 2.62 -0.06
N GLN A 62 4.44 1.44 -0.67
CA GLN A 62 3.34 1.18 -1.60
C GLN A 62 1.97 1.35 -0.95
N GLN A 63 1.80 0.87 0.29
CA GLN A 63 0.55 1.04 1.04
C GLN A 63 0.28 2.50 1.40
N ALA A 64 1.31 3.26 1.79
CA ALA A 64 1.18 4.69 2.06
C ALA A 64 0.81 5.48 0.79
N GLU A 65 1.43 5.17 -0.35
CA GLU A 65 1.11 5.78 -1.64
C GLU A 65 -0.32 5.45 -2.08
N ALA A 66 -0.76 4.19 -1.94
CA ALA A 66 -2.12 3.78 -2.25
C ALA A 66 -3.16 4.50 -1.37
N ALA A 67 -2.91 4.61 -0.06
CA ALA A 67 -3.79 5.32 0.86
C ALA A 67 -3.87 6.82 0.54
N ALA A 68 -2.73 7.45 0.22
CA ALA A 68 -2.70 8.86 -0.18
C ALA A 68 -3.44 9.11 -1.50
N GLU A 69 -3.36 8.18 -2.45
CA GLU A 69 -4.10 8.26 -3.70
C GLU A 69 -5.62 8.12 -3.47
N GLN A 70 -6.03 7.15 -2.66
CA GLN A 70 -7.43 6.96 -2.31
C GLN A 70 -8.00 8.22 -1.61
N ALA A 71 -7.28 8.77 -0.63
CA ALA A 71 -7.69 9.99 0.06
C ALA A 71 -7.83 11.20 -0.90
N ARG A 72 -6.96 11.31 -1.91
CA ARG A 72 -7.08 12.36 -2.93
C ARG A 72 -8.32 12.18 -3.81
N GLN A 73 -8.64 10.94 -4.17
CA GLN A 73 -9.85 10.64 -4.96
C GLN A 73 -11.12 10.91 -4.15
N GLU A 74 -11.17 10.52 -2.89
CA GLU A 74 -12.29 10.79 -1.99
C GLU A 74 -12.52 12.31 -1.82
N GLN A 75 -11.46 13.09 -1.63
CA GLN A 75 -11.56 14.55 -1.55
C GLN A 75 -12.06 15.20 -2.85
N GLN A 76 -11.64 14.69 -4.01
CA GLN A 76 -12.13 15.19 -5.30
C GLN A 76 -13.62 14.88 -5.48
N GLN A 77 -14.03 13.66 -5.15
CA GLN A 77 -15.45 13.26 -5.22
C GLN A 77 -16.33 14.08 -4.26
N GLU A 78 -15.88 14.32 -3.03
CA GLU A 78 -16.61 15.19 -2.11
C GLU A 78 -16.74 16.62 -2.63
N GLN A 79 -15.68 17.19 -3.22
CA GLN A 79 -15.75 18.53 -3.79
C GLN A 79 -16.71 18.60 -4.98
N GLU A 80 -16.72 17.60 -5.86
CA GLU A 80 -17.66 17.54 -6.98
C GLU A 80 -19.10 17.38 -6.48
N HIS A 81 -19.33 16.54 -5.48
CA HIS A 81 -20.64 16.36 -4.87
C HIS A 81 -21.17 17.67 -4.29
N ARG A 82 -20.35 18.39 -3.52
CA ARG A 82 -20.74 19.70 -2.95
C ARG A 82 -21.07 20.72 -4.03
N ARG A 83 -20.30 20.76 -5.14
CA ARG A 83 -20.60 21.68 -6.26
C ARG A 83 -21.94 21.35 -6.90
N LEU A 84 -22.25 20.07 -7.10
CA LEU A 84 -23.53 19.63 -7.66
C LEU A 84 -24.71 19.97 -6.74
N GLU A 85 -24.55 19.76 -5.42
CA GLU A 85 -25.55 20.14 -4.42
C GLU A 85 -25.79 21.65 -4.38
N GLU A 86 -24.72 22.46 -4.36
CA GLU A 86 -24.84 23.92 -4.40
C GLU A 86 -25.51 24.40 -5.70
N GLU A 87 -25.18 23.79 -6.84
CA GLU A 87 -25.81 24.13 -8.11
C GLU A 87 -27.30 23.78 -8.13
N GLN A 88 -27.68 22.59 -7.64
CA GLN A 88 -29.09 22.22 -7.49
C GLN A 88 -29.82 23.16 -6.55
N GLN A 89 -29.24 23.49 -5.41
CA GLN A 89 -29.85 24.39 -4.44
C GLN A 89 -30.10 25.77 -5.07
N ARG A 90 -29.10 26.33 -5.78
CA ARG A 90 -29.26 27.59 -6.52
C ARG A 90 -30.36 27.53 -7.57
N ARG A 91 -30.46 26.42 -8.32
CA ARG A 91 -31.53 26.23 -9.33
C ARG A 91 -32.91 26.20 -8.68
N LEU A 92 -33.06 25.53 -7.54
CA LEU A 92 -34.30 25.50 -6.77
C LEU A 92 -34.67 26.88 -6.23
N ASP A 93 -33.70 27.63 -5.70
CA ASP A 93 -33.93 28.98 -5.18
C ASP A 93 -34.38 29.95 -6.28
N VAL A 94 -33.75 29.90 -7.47
CA VAL A 94 -34.17 30.68 -8.63
C VAL A 94 -35.58 30.30 -9.07
N GLN A 95 -35.91 29.00 -9.12
CA GLN A 95 -37.25 28.54 -9.48
C GLN A 95 -38.31 29.02 -8.48
N ASN A 96 -38.01 29.02 -7.18
CA ASN A 96 -38.92 29.47 -6.13
C ASN A 96 -39.11 30.99 -6.15
N GLN A 97 -38.08 31.78 -6.48
CA GLN A 97 -38.20 33.23 -6.62
C GLN A 97 -39.01 33.67 -7.85
N CYS A 98 -39.01 32.86 -8.92
CA CYS A 98 -39.77 33.15 -10.14
C CYS A 98 -41.23 32.67 -10.10
N ARG A 99 -41.71 32.03 -9.01
CA ARG A 99 -43.14 31.70 -8.88
C ARG A 99 -43.94 32.97 -8.55
N PRO A 100 -44.86 33.42 -9.42
CA PRO A 100 -45.70 34.57 -9.10
C PRO A 100 -46.55 34.23 -7.88
N LYS A 101 -46.59 35.15 -6.89
CA LYS A 101 -47.57 35.10 -5.82
C LYS A 101 -48.93 35.17 -6.47
N VAL A 102 -49.65 34.05 -6.51
CA VAL A 102 -51.05 34.02 -6.92
C VAL A 102 -51.80 34.80 -5.85
N ASP A 103 -52.04 36.08 -6.13
CA ASP A 103 -52.86 36.98 -5.32
C ASP A 103 -54.27 36.39 -5.30
N LYS A 104 -54.66 35.79 -4.16
CA LYS A 104 -56.06 35.47 -3.90
C LYS A 104 -56.73 36.80 -3.54
N GLY A 105 -57.20 37.49 -4.57
CA GLY A 105 -58.11 38.63 -4.44
C GLY A 105 -59.31 38.23 -3.59
N ALA A 106 -59.55 39.04 -2.56
CA ALA A 106 -60.74 39.05 -1.72
C ALA A 106 -61.63 40.24 -2.12
#